data_AF-A0A1H6F5H3-F1
#
_entry.id   AF-A0A1H6F5H3-F1
#
_cell.length_a   1.000
_cell.length_b   1.000
_cell.length_c   1.000
_cell.angle_alpha   90.00
_cell.angle_beta   90.00
_cell.angle_gamma   90.00
#
_symmetry.space_group_name_H-M   'P 1'
#
loop_
_entity.id
_entity.type
_entity.pdbx_description
1 polymer ?
#
loop_
_entity_poly.entity_id
_entity_poly.type
_entity_poly.pdbx_seq_one_letter_code
_entity_poly.pdbx_strand_id
1 'polypeptide(L)'
;MIDEIHTPDSSRYFYRDGYADRFLKGENQKQLSKEFVREWLMENGFQGQDGQQIPEMNDDFVNQVSERYIELYESITGDKFQKADISNVDARIEKNVLEFLNK
;
A
#
# COMPACT_ATOMS: atom_id res chain seq x y z
N MET A 1 7.44 -13.36 17.71
CA MET A 1 6.85 -12.36 16.80
C MET A 1 6.22 -13.11 15.66
N ILE A 2 4.96 -12.83 15.39
CA ILE A 2 4.16 -13.42 14.31
C ILE A 2 3.51 -12.23 13.61
N ASP A 3 3.19 -12.36 12.32
CA ASP A 3 2.64 -11.28 11.47
C ASP A 3 3.66 -10.21 11.07
N GLU A 4 3.19 -9.12 10.45
CA GLU A 4 4.01 -8.01 9.96
C GLU A 4 4.39 -6.97 11.02
N ILE A 5 5.58 -6.37 10.87
CA ILE A 5 6.07 -5.27 11.70
C ILE A 5 6.67 -4.18 10.81
N HIS A 6 6.41 -2.93 11.18
CA HIS A 6 6.95 -1.74 10.51
C HIS A 6 6.57 -1.65 9.03
N THR A 7 5.32 -2.01 8.69
CA THR A 7 4.73 -1.84 7.36
C THR A 7 3.72 -0.69 7.35
N PRO A 8 3.38 -0.10 6.18
CA PRO A 8 2.27 0.89 6.06
C PRO A 8 0.91 0.39 6.56
N ASP A 9 0.79 -0.92 6.74
CA ASP A 9 -0.43 -1.65 7.04
C ASP A 9 -0.59 -1.83 8.54
N SER A 10 0.52 -2.16 9.19
CA SER A 10 0.62 -2.37 10.63
C SER A 10 0.99 -1.11 11.41
N SER A 11 1.30 0.01 10.74
CA SER A 11 1.81 1.23 11.36
C SER A 11 1.40 2.51 10.63
N ARG A 12 1.34 3.62 11.37
CA ARG A 12 1.13 4.96 10.81
C ARG A 12 2.44 5.71 10.75
N TYR A 13 2.92 5.97 9.53
CA TYR A 13 4.11 6.78 9.30
C TYR A 13 3.72 8.21 8.98
N PHE A 14 4.32 9.17 9.68
CA PHE A 14 4.12 10.60 9.43
C PHE A 14 5.40 11.21 8.88
N TYR A 15 5.25 12.15 7.94
CA TYR A 15 6.38 12.94 7.49
C TYR A 15 6.82 13.85 8.63
N ARG A 16 8.12 13.82 8.96
CA ARG A 16 8.71 14.73 9.95
C ARG A 16 8.53 16.19 9.54
N ASP A 17 8.75 16.48 8.27
CA ASP A 17 8.74 17.84 7.76
C ASP A 17 7.29 18.37 7.72
N GLY A 18 7.05 19.48 8.41
CA GLY A 18 5.74 20.10 8.57
C GLY A 18 4.83 19.44 9.64
N TYR A 19 5.27 18.38 10.32
CA TYR A 19 4.48 17.72 11.38
C TYR A 19 4.09 18.70 12.49
N ALA A 20 5.08 19.41 13.04
CA ALA A 20 4.88 20.34 14.15
C ALA A 20 3.92 21.47 13.78
N ASP A 21 4.06 22.06 12.59
CA ASP A 21 3.18 23.13 12.13
C ASP A 21 1.74 22.66 11.95
N ARG A 22 1.53 21.48 11.32
CA ARG A 22 0.19 20.89 11.16
C ARG A 22 -0.43 20.57 12.52
N PHE A 23 0.38 20.04 13.45
CA PHE A 23 -0.06 19.72 14.79
C PHE A 23 -0.54 20.97 15.53
N LEU A 24 0.25 22.05 15.52
CA LEU A 24 -0.11 23.32 16.15
C LEU A 24 -1.38 23.95 15.56
N LYS A 25 -1.65 23.72 14.27
CA LYS A 25 -2.85 24.20 13.58
C LYS A 25 -4.06 23.28 13.72
N GLY A 26 -3.92 22.10 14.33
CA GLY A 26 -4.97 21.08 14.38
C GLY A 26 -5.30 20.47 13.01
N GLU A 27 -4.37 20.52 12.05
CA GLU A 27 -4.54 19.96 10.71
C GLU A 27 -4.22 18.46 10.70
N ASN A 28 -4.82 17.75 9.73
CA ASN A 28 -4.48 16.35 9.47
C ASN A 28 -3.01 16.21 9.09
N GLN A 29 -2.37 15.18 9.66
CA GLN A 29 -0.97 14.89 9.41
C GLN A 29 -0.78 14.27 8.03
N LYS A 30 0.29 14.67 7.36
CA LYS A 30 0.71 13.99 6.13
C LYS A 30 1.25 12.62 6.53
N GLN A 31 0.63 11.56 5.99
CA GLN A 31 0.94 10.18 6.36
C GLN A 31 1.21 9.27 5.16
N LEU A 32 2.08 8.28 5.38
CA LEU A 32 2.34 7.13 4.52
C LEU A 32 1.74 5.88 5.19
N SER A 33 0.43 5.75 5.12
CA SER A 33 -0.31 4.61 5.68
C SER A 33 -1.39 4.16 4.70
N LYS A 34 -2.00 2.99 4.91
CA LYS A 34 -3.16 2.53 4.12
C LYS A 34 -4.38 3.45 4.11
N GLU A 35 -4.39 4.49 4.95
CA GLU A 35 -5.57 5.33 5.12
C GLU A 35 -5.96 6.09 3.85
N PHE A 36 -5.01 6.49 3.00
CA PHE A 36 -5.36 7.18 1.75
C PHE A 36 -6.16 6.28 0.78
N VAL A 37 -5.94 4.95 0.83
CA VAL A 37 -6.73 4.02 0.01
C VAL A 37 -8.16 3.96 0.54
N ARG A 38 -8.33 3.96 1.87
CA ARG A 38 -9.66 4.03 2.48
C ARG A 38 -10.35 5.34 2.16
N GLU A 39 -9.66 6.47 2.31
CA GLU A 39 -10.17 7.79 1.95
C GLU A 39 -10.63 7.82 0.49
N TRP A 40 -9.80 7.33 -0.43
CA TRP A 40 -10.17 7.23 -1.86
C TRP A 40 -11.38 6.33 -2.08
N LEU A 41 -11.47 5.16 -1.42
CA LEU A 41 -12.63 4.28 -1.52
C LEU A 41 -13.91 4.99 -1.03
N MET A 42 -13.82 5.71 0.10
CA MET A 42 -14.94 6.47 0.66
C MET A 42 -15.38 7.61 -0.27
N GLU A 43 -14.43 8.34 -0.86
CA GLU A 43 -14.68 9.40 -1.85
C GLU A 43 -15.36 8.83 -3.12
N ASN A 44 -15.06 7.58 -3.47
CA ASN A 44 -15.67 6.86 -4.59
C ASN A 44 -16.90 6.03 -4.18
N GLY A 45 -17.51 6.33 -3.03
CA GLY A 45 -18.80 5.78 -2.61
C GLY A 45 -18.75 4.36 -2.02
N PHE A 46 -17.56 3.87 -1.65
CA PHE A 46 -17.37 2.55 -1.06
C PHE A 46 -16.91 2.62 0.39
N GLN A 47 -17.74 2.08 1.28
CA GLN A 47 -17.50 1.98 2.72
C GLN A 47 -17.71 0.54 3.24
N GLY A 48 -17.92 -0.42 2.34
CA GLY A 48 -18.21 -1.82 2.69
C GLY A 48 -19.63 -2.07 3.19
N GLN A 49 -20.58 -1.21 2.84
CA GLN A 49 -22.00 -1.41 3.16
C GLN A 49 -22.69 -2.26 2.09
N ASP A 50 -23.76 -2.96 2.47
CA ASP A 50 -24.53 -3.82 1.56
C ASP A 50 -25.04 -3.03 0.35
N GLY A 51 -24.87 -3.60 -0.84
CA GLY A 51 -25.31 -3.01 -2.10
C GLY A 51 -24.33 -2.00 -2.71
N GLN A 52 -23.23 -1.67 -2.04
CA GLN A 52 -22.15 -0.86 -2.63
C GLN A 52 -21.30 -1.69 -3.60
N GLN A 53 -20.88 -1.07 -4.69
CA GLN A 53 -19.90 -1.66 -5.62
C GLN A 53 -18.51 -1.11 -5.30
N ILE A 54 -17.51 -1.99 -5.36
CA ILE A 54 -16.12 -1.58 -5.25
C ILE A 54 -15.79 -0.74 -6.49
N PRO A 55 -15.30 0.50 -6.34
CA PRO A 55 -14.91 1.31 -7.48
C PRO A 55 -13.74 0.68 -8.20
N GLU A 56 -13.71 0.85 -9.52
CA GLU A 56 -12.60 0.39 -10.34
C GLU A 56 -11.33 1.18 -9.97
N MET A 57 -10.31 0.47 -9.48
CA MET A 57 -8.99 1.03 -9.24
C MET A 57 -8.23 1.03 -10.56
N ASN A 58 -8.27 2.15 -11.27
CA ASN A 58 -7.52 2.31 -12.51
C ASN A 58 -6.01 2.19 -12.29
N ASP A 59 -5.28 1.92 -13.36
CA ASP A 59 -3.83 1.72 -13.32
C ASP A 59 -3.09 2.92 -12.71
N ASP A 60 -3.55 4.15 -12.96
CA ASP A 60 -2.94 5.36 -12.40
C ASP A 60 -3.02 5.39 -10.87
N PHE A 61 -4.18 5.07 -10.30
CA PHE A 61 -4.35 5.00 -8.86
C PHE A 61 -3.56 3.84 -8.25
N VAL A 62 -3.58 2.66 -8.89
CA VAL A 62 -2.80 1.49 -8.45
C VAL A 62 -1.30 1.80 -8.47
N ASN A 63 -0.81 2.50 -9.49
CA ASN A 63 0.57 2.94 -9.57
C ASN A 63 0.89 3.95 -8.47
N GLN A 64 0.02 4.93 -8.23
CA GLN A 64 0.21 5.89 -7.13
C GLN A 64 0.26 5.20 -5.76
N VAL A 65 -0.60 4.20 -5.53
CA VAL A 65 -0.57 3.39 -4.31
C VAL A 65 0.79 2.71 -4.20
N SER A 66 1.22 2.02 -5.26
CA SER A 66 2.47 1.28 -5.29
C SER A 66 3.69 2.16 -5.00
N GLU A 67 3.77 3.35 -5.62
CA GLU A 67 4.87 4.29 -5.42
C GLU A 67 4.98 4.77 -3.97
N ARG A 68 3.86 4.91 -3.24
CA ARG A 68 3.90 5.30 -1.81
C ARG A 68 4.49 4.20 -0.92
N TYR A 69 4.21 2.93 -1.22
CA TYR A 69 4.81 1.81 -0.48
C TYR A 69 6.30 1.71 -0.77
N ILE A 70 6.68 1.92 -2.04
CA ILE A 70 8.08 1.98 -2.46
C ILE A 70 8.80 3.13 -1.75
N GLU A 71 8.23 4.34 -1.75
CA GLU A 71 8.78 5.50 -1.05
C GLU A 71 9.05 5.19 0.43
N LEU A 72 8.09 4.57 1.12
CA LEU A 72 8.28 4.21 2.53
C LEU A 72 9.40 3.19 2.70
N TYR A 73 9.40 2.12 1.89
CA TYR A 73 10.44 1.09 1.92
C TYR A 73 11.82 1.74 1.75
N GLU A 74 12.02 2.51 0.68
CA GLU A 74 13.31 3.14 0.38
C GLU A 74 13.71 4.15 1.47
N SER A 75 12.75 4.85 2.06
CA SER A 75 13.01 5.83 3.13
C SER A 75 13.44 5.17 4.44
N ILE A 76 12.90 3.99 4.76
CA ILE A 76 13.23 3.27 6.00
C ILE A 76 14.52 2.46 5.83
N THR A 77 14.70 1.78 4.70
CA THR A 77 15.83 0.86 4.49
C THR A 77 17.04 1.56 3.90
N GLY A 78 16.85 2.64 3.13
CA GLY A 78 17.89 3.27 2.32
C GLY A 78 18.20 2.53 1.01
N ASP A 79 17.57 1.38 0.78
CA ASP A 79 17.77 0.57 -0.43
C ASP A 79 16.79 0.98 -1.53
N LYS A 80 17.17 0.74 -2.79
CA LYS A 80 16.27 0.92 -3.94
C LYS A 80 15.36 -0.28 -4.11
N PHE A 81 14.06 -0.03 -4.25
CA PHE A 81 13.10 -1.08 -4.50
C PHE A 81 13.24 -1.59 -5.93
N GLN A 82 13.35 -2.91 -6.09
CA GLN A 82 13.41 -3.55 -7.40
C GLN A 82 12.04 -4.13 -7.72
N LYS A 83 11.32 -3.53 -8.67
CA LYS A 83 10.04 -4.06 -9.14
C LYS A 83 10.27 -5.43 -9.81
N ALA A 84 9.51 -6.43 -9.37
CA ALA A 84 9.51 -7.73 -9.99
C ALA A 84 8.83 -7.68 -11.36
N ASP A 85 9.27 -8.52 -12.29
CA ASP A 85 8.54 -8.77 -13.53
C ASP A 85 7.20 -9.46 -13.20
N ILE A 86 6.12 -8.85 -13.68
CA ILE A 86 4.74 -9.28 -13.49
C ILE A 86 4.08 -9.75 -14.81
N SER A 87 4.83 -9.87 -15.91
CA SER A 87 4.24 -10.24 -17.20
C SER A 87 3.65 -11.66 -17.24
N ASN A 88 4.13 -12.57 -16.39
CA ASN A 88 3.79 -14.00 -16.40
C ASN A 88 3.56 -14.55 -14.98
N VAL A 89 2.85 -13.79 -14.14
CA VAL A 89 2.63 -14.16 -12.72
C VAL A 89 1.93 -15.53 -12.60
N ASP A 90 0.86 -15.76 -13.37
CA ASP A 90 0.07 -17.00 -13.28
C ASP A 90 0.91 -18.23 -13.59
N ALA A 91 1.66 -18.22 -14.70
CA ALA A 91 2.54 -19.31 -15.10
C ALA A 91 3.66 -19.54 -14.06
N ARG A 92 4.19 -18.48 -13.45
CA ARG A 92 5.20 -18.58 -12.39
C ARG A 92 4.64 -19.24 -11.14
N ILE A 93 3.42 -18.88 -10.74
CA ILE A 93 2.73 -19.49 -9.59
C ILE A 93 2.48 -20.97 -9.87
N GLU A 94 1.85 -21.29 -11.01
CA GLU A 94 1.54 -22.66 -11.40
C GLU A 94 2.78 -23.56 -11.39
N LYS A 95 3.86 -23.11 -12.04
CA LYS A 95 5.13 -23.83 -12.09
C LYS A 95 5.64 -24.16 -10.69
N ASN A 96 5.74 -23.17 -9.80
CA ASN A 96 6.28 -23.36 -8.46
C ASN A 96 5.42 -24.31 -7.61
N VAL A 97 4.08 -24.24 -7.77
CA VAL A 97 3.15 -25.15 -7.07
C VAL A 97 3.33 -26.58 -7.55
N LEU A 98 3.38 -26.81 -8.86
CA LEU A 98 3.60 -28.14 -9.43
C LEU A 98 4.96 -28.72 -9.04
N GLU A 99 6.02 -27.90 -9.03
CA GLU A 99 7.36 -28.34 -8.58
C GLU A 99 7.37 -28.76 -7.10
N PHE A 100 6.61 -28.07 -6.25
CA PHE A 100 6.48 -28.44 -4.85
C PHE A 100 5.69 -29.73 -4.65
N LEU A 101 4.57 -29.90 -5.37
CA LEU A 101 3.70 -31.08 -5.24
C LEU A 101 4.32 -32.36 -5.82
N ASN A 102 5.24 -32.23 -6.78
CA ASN A 102 5.95 -33.36 -7.40
C ASN A 102 7.27 -33.72 -6.70
N LYS A 103 7.59 -33.08 -5.55
CA LYS A 103 8.69 -33.45 -4.66
C LYS A 103 8.22 -34.41 -3.58
#